data_AF-A0A2N1U2D8-F1
#
_entry.id   AF-A0A2N1U2D8-F1
#
_cell.length_a   1.000
_cell.length_b   1.000
_cell.length_c   1.000
_cell.angle_alpha   90.00
_cell.angle_beta   90.00
_cell.angle_gamma   90.00
#
_symmetry.space_group_name_H-M   'P 1'
#
loop_
_entity.id
_entity.type
_entity.pdbx_description
1 polymer ?
#
loop_
_entity_poly.entity_id
_entity_poly.type
_entity_poly.pdbx_seq_one_letter_code
_entity_poly.pdbx_strand_id
1 'polypeptide(L)'
;MNNYSENASPPGKKGVTLVEILVALSVASLVMLPIILLFGITEKVTYKSINEVVACNLALQKVEEFKSRPFGELRQIIEIAAEDPREGPFKEVVLPLELNGVWNTPGVEYARETRLSFYPNIDPDPTVPDYELQKRRVRIRVIVRFIEKVMGKKDNEKSFELATILGDETLGAGLNASFPAMLNKP
;
A
#
# COMPACT_ATOMS: atom_id res chain seq x y z
N MET A 1 34.04 -42.23 -75.47
CA MET A 1 33.99 -41.15 -74.45
C MET A 1 32.54 -40.76 -74.29
N ASN A 2 31.86 -41.28 -73.27
CA ASN A 2 30.44 -41.04 -73.02
C ASN A 2 30.31 -39.90 -72.02
N ASN A 3 29.77 -38.76 -72.46
CA ASN A 3 29.33 -37.68 -71.58
C ASN A 3 27.94 -38.05 -71.06
N TYR A 4 27.84 -38.48 -69.79
CA TYR A 4 26.57 -38.56 -69.09
C TYR A 4 26.14 -37.15 -68.68
N SER A 5 25.01 -36.71 -69.21
CA SER A 5 24.33 -35.49 -68.79
C SER A 5 23.67 -35.77 -67.44
N GLU A 6 24.19 -35.12 -66.39
CA GLU A 6 23.65 -35.18 -65.04
C GLU A 6 22.38 -34.31 -64.98
N ASN A 7 21.22 -34.93 -65.21
CA ASN A 7 19.93 -34.28 -65.02
C ASN A 7 19.66 -34.10 -63.52
N ALA A 8 20.13 -33.01 -62.94
CA ALA A 8 19.72 -32.55 -61.61
C ALA A 8 18.22 -32.22 -61.65
N SER A 9 17.40 -33.09 -61.06
CA SER A 9 15.98 -32.85 -60.87
C SER A 9 15.78 -31.68 -59.88
N PRO A 10 14.89 -30.71 -60.16
CA PRO A 10 14.65 -29.61 -59.23
C PRO A 10 14.04 -30.15 -57.92
N PRO A 11 14.37 -29.58 -56.75
CA PRO A 11 13.75 -29.99 -55.50
C PRO A 11 12.24 -29.72 -55.60
N GLY A 12 11.46 -30.81 -55.59
CA GLY A 12 10.01 -30.75 -55.70
C GLY A 12 9.42 -29.83 -54.63
N LYS A 13 8.62 -28.86 -55.06
CA LYS A 13 7.81 -28.02 -54.17
C LYS A 13 6.81 -28.92 -53.43
N LYS A 14 7.17 -29.38 -52.23
CA LYS A 14 6.26 -30.13 -51.36
C LYS A 14 5.18 -29.17 -50.85
N GLY A 15 3.94 -29.40 -51.23
CA GLY A 15 2.78 -28.67 -50.71
C GLY A 15 2.49 -29.09 -49.27
N VAL A 16 2.04 -28.14 -48.45
CA VAL A 16 1.61 -28.43 -47.07
C VAL A 16 0.27 -29.13 -47.12
N THR A 17 0.16 -30.28 -46.45
CA THR A 17 -1.07 -31.06 -46.40
C THR A 17 -2.03 -30.51 -45.34
N LEU A 18 -3.33 -30.75 -45.54
CA LEU A 18 -4.36 -30.28 -44.59
C LEU A 18 -4.18 -30.89 -43.20
N VAL A 19 -3.63 -32.10 -43.12
CA VAL A 19 -3.28 -32.78 -41.85
C VAL A 19 -2.15 -32.05 -41.14
N GLU A 20 -1.09 -31.63 -41.85
CA GLU A 20 0.00 -30.86 -41.24
C GLU A 20 -0.49 -29.51 -40.70
N ILE A 21 -1.43 -28.86 -41.39
CA ILE A 21 -2.05 -27.61 -40.91
C ILE A 21 -2.86 -27.86 -39.63
N LEU A 22 -3.67 -28.93 -39.59
CA LEU A 22 -4.46 -29.28 -38.41
C LEU A 22 -3.56 -29.62 -37.20
N VAL A 23 -2.48 -30.37 -37.42
CA VAL A 23 -1.51 -30.69 -36.37
C VAL A 23 -0.82 -29.42 -35.88
N ALA A 24 -0.39 -28.53 -36.79
CA ALA A 24 0.24 -27.27 -36.43
C ALA A 24 -0.69 -26.36 -35.62
N LEU A 25 -1.96 -26.22 -36.02
CA LEU A 25 -2.97 -25.45 -35.27
C LEU A 25 -3.26 -26.07 -33.89
N SER A 26 -3.28 -27.40 -33.82
CA SER A 26 -3.49 -28.12 -32.55
C SER A 26 -2.35 -27.85 -31.57
N VAL A 27 -1.09 -28.00 -32.02
CA VAL A 27 0.09 -27.70 -31.20
C VAL A 27 0.16 -26.22 -30.83
N ALA A 28 -0.12 -25.32 -31.78
CA ALA A 28 -0.15 -23.88 -31.52
C ALA A 28 -1.19 -23.52 -30.43
N SER A 29 -2.39 -24.09 -30.48
CA SER A 29 -3.43 -23.83 -29.47
C SER A 29 -3.01 -24.32 -28.08
N LEU A 30 -2.34 -25.48 -28.01
CA LEU A 30 -1.88 -26.10 -26.76
C LEU A 30 -0.73 -25.29 -26.13
N VAL A 31 0.11 -24.66 -26.93
CA VAL A 31 1.20 -23.77 -26.49
C VAL A 31 0.69 -22.39 -26.09
N MET A 32 -0.33 -21.86 -26.77
CA MET A 32 -0.88 -20.53 -26.46
C MET A 32 -1.61 -20.47 -25.11
N LEU A 33 -2.24 -21.56 -24.69
CA LEU A 33 -3.01 -21.63 -23.44
C LEU A 33 -2.18 -21.30 -22.17
N PRO A 34 -1.02 -21.94 -21.90
CA PRO A 34 -0.19 -21.59 -20.75
C PRO A 34 0.39 -20.17 -20.85
N ILE A 35 0.66 -19.67 -22.06
CA ILE A 35 1.16 -18.32 -22.29
C ILE A 35 0.12 -17.28 -21.85
N ILE A 36 -1.13 -17.44 -22.28
CA ILE A 36 -2.25 -16.55 -21.89
C ILE A 36 -2.46 -16.58 -20.37
N LEU A 37 -2.39 -17.76 -19.74
CA LEU A 37 -2.52 -17.89 -18.29
C LEU A 37 -1.38 -17.18 -17.54
N LEU A 38 -0.13 -17.29 -18.00
CA LEU A 38 1.03 -16.62 -17.41
C LEU A 38 0.91 -15.09 -17.50
N PHE A 39 0.48 -14.56 -18.65
CA PHE A 39 0.24 -13.12 -18.80
C PHE A 39 -0.88 -12.63 -17.88
N GLY A 40 -2.00 -13.37 -17.81
CA GLY A 40 -3.12 -13.01 -16.93
C GLY A 40 -2.79 -13.06 -15.44
N ILE A 41 -1.86 -13.92 -15.00
CA ILE A 41 -1.37 -13.94 -13.61
C ILE A 41 -0.45 -12.73 -13.37
N THR A 42 0.48 -12.47 -14.29
CA THR A 42 1.44 -11.36 -14.18
C THR A 42 0.73 -10.00 -14.09
N GLU A 43 -0.29 -9.78 -14.91
CA GLU A 43 -1.10 -8.55 -14.86
C GLU A 43 -1.76 -8.38 -13.49
N LYS A 44 -2.44 -9.41 -12.98
CA LYS A 44 -3.12 -9.34 -11.66
C LYS A 44 -2.16 -9.01 -10.52
N VAL A 45 -0.98 -9.63 -10.52
CA VAL A 45 0.05 -9.37 -9.50
C VAL A 45 0.58 -7.94 -9.64
N THR A 46 0.79 -7.47 -10.86
CA THR A 46 1.27 -6.11 -11.14
C THR A 46 0.25 -5.06 -10.68
N TYR A 47 -1.04 -5.23 -10.99
CA TYR A 47 -2.09 -4.31 -10.54
C TYR A 47 -2.20 -4.26 -9.02
N LYS A 48 -2.14 -5.41 -8.34
CA LYS A 48 -2.13 -5.44 -6.87
C LYS A 48 -0.94 -4.68 -6.29
N SER A 49 0.25 -4.87 -6.86
CA SER A 49 1.47 -4.19 -6.45
C SER A 49 1.38 -2.67 -6.66
N ILE A 50 0.85 -2.21 -7.79
CA ILE A 50 0.67 -0.78 -8.10
C ILE A 50 -0.26 -0.12 -7.06
N ASN A 51 -1.41 -0.75 -6.76
CA ASN A 51 -2.38 -0.18 -5.82
C ASN A 51 -1.80 -0.04 -4.40
N GLU A 52 -1.03 -1.03 -3.94
CA GLU A 52 -0.36 -1.00 -2.64
C GLU A 52 0.72 0.08 -2.59
N VAL A 53 1.51 0.25 -3.65
CA VAL A 53 2.53 1.32 -3.75
C VAL A 53 1.88 2.70 -3.76
N VAL A 54 0.79 2.87 -4.51
CA VAL A 54 0.02 4.13 -4.52
C VAL A 54 -0.53 4.43 -3.13
N ALA A 55 -1.14 3.44 -2.47
CA ALA A 55 -1.66 3.61 -1.11
C ALA A 55 -0.56 3.99 -0.10
N CYS A 56 0.62 3.38 -0.22
CA CYS A 56 1.80 3.74 0.59
C CYS A 56 2.25 5.18 0.36
N ASN A 57 2.41 5.60 -0.89
CA ASN A 57 2.81 6.97 -1.23
C ASN A 57 1.80 8.00 -0.72
N LEU A 58 0.51 7.71 -0.86
CA LEU A 58 -0.57 8.55 -0.35
C LEU A 58 -0.55 8.65 1.18
N ALA A 59 -0.25 7.55 1.87
CA ALA A 59 -0.09 7.55 3.31
C ALA A 59 1.13 8.36 3.74
N LEU A 60 2.26 8.19 3.06
CA LEU A 60 3.51 8.93 3.32
C LEU A 60 3.35 10.44 3.12
N GLN A 61 2.72 10.86 2.01
CA GLN A 61 2.44 12.28 1.76
C GLN A 61 1.64 12.89 2.90
N LYS A 62 0.62 12.18 3.39
CA LYS A 62 -0.21 12.68 4.48
C LYS A 62 0.54 12.69 5.81
N VAL A 63 1.34 11.66 6.08
CA VAL A 63 2.22 11.64 7.26
C VAL A 63 3.18 12.82 7.24
N GLU A 64 3.86 13.09 6.13
CA GLU A 64 4.80 14.21 6.02
C GLU A 64 4.09 15.57 6.10
N GLU A 65 2.87 15.70 5.56
CA GLU A 65 2.03 16.88 5.76
C GLU A 65 1.80 17.14 7.25
N PHE A 66 1.44 16.10 8.03
CA PHE A 66 1.24 16.24 9.48
C PHE A 66 2.54 16.48 10.24
N LYS A 67 3.64 15.81 9.87
CA LYS A 67 4.96 16.04 10.48
C LYS A 67 5.51 17.44 10.22
N SER A 68 5.13 18.08 9.12
CA SER A 68 5.53 19.46 8.82
C SER A 68 4.81 20.52 9.67
N ARG A 69 3.75 20.14 10.38
CA ARG A 69 3.00 21.06 11.24
C ARG A 69 3.65 21.17 12.62
N PRO A 70 3.60 22.34 13.27
CA PRO A 70 4.06 22.50 14.65
C PRO A 70 3.34 21.53 15.59
N PHE A 71 4.09 20.94 16.53
CA PHE A 71 3.54 20.00 17.52
C PHE A 71 2.33 20.58 18.29
N GLY A 72 2.40 21.86 18.65
CA GLY A 72 1.32 22.55 19.37
C GLY A 72 -0.01 22.57 18.60
N GLU A 73 0.02 22.69 17.28
CA GLU A 73 -1.19 22.68 16.44
C GLU A 73 -1.83 21.29 16.39
N LEU A 74 -1.00 20.24 16.25
CA LEU A 74 -1.48 18.86 16.25
C LEU A 74 -2.12 18.48 17.59
N ARG A 75 -1.49 18.93 18.67
CA ARG A 75 -2.01 18.76 20.02
C ARG A 75 -3.34 19.46 20.21
N GLN A 76 -3.47 20.71 19.74
CA GLN A 76 -4.73 21.45 19.80
C GLN A 76 -5.86 20.73 19.05
N ILE A 77 -5.59 20.10 17.90
CA ILE A 77 -6.61 19.32 17.18
C ILE A 77 -7.15 18.19 18.06
N ILE A 78 -6.27 17.52 18.81
CA ILE A 78 -6.65 16.43 19.72
C ILE A 78 -7.42 16.97 20.93
N GLU A 79 -6.96 18.08 21.52
CA GLU A 79 -7.58 18.71 22.69
C GLU A 79 -8.96 19.32 22.37
N ILE A 80 -9.16 19.92 21.18
CA ILE A 80 -10.46 20.46 20.76
C ILE A 80 -11.49 19.35 20.56
N ALA A 81 -11.05 18.18 20.10
CA ALA A 81 -11.91 17.03 19.91
C ALA A 81 -12.16 16.24 21.22
N ALA A 82 -11.50 16.62 22.33
CA ALA A 82 -11.67 15.98 23.62
C ALA A 82 -12.92 16.51 24.35
N GLU A 83 -13.61 15.63 25.07
CA GLU A 83 -14.75 16.00 25.93
C GLU A 83 -14.30 16.91 27.09
N ASP A 84 -13.09 16.71 27.61
CA ASP A 84 -12.42 17.60 28.56
C ASP A 84 -10.93 17.81 28.18
N PRO A 85 -10.53 19.02 27.74
CA PRO A 85 -9.14 19.34 27.39
C PRO A 85 -8.15 19.30 28.57
N ARG A 86 -8.65 19.41 29.82
CA ARG A 86 -7.83 19.50 31.05
C ARG A 86 -7.79 18.19 31.82
N GLU A 87 -8.87 17.42 31.83
CA GLU A 87 -9.00 16.22 32.68
C GLU A 87 -8.76 14.87 31.98
N GLY A 88 -8.80 14.79 30.63
CA GLY A 88 -8.73 13.51 29.91
C GLY A 88 -10.05 12.72 30.01
N PRO A 89 -10.46 11.96 28.96
CA PRO A 89 -9.65 10.93 28.30
C PRO A 89 -9.43 11.18 26.80
N PHE A 90 -8.19 11.01 26.31
CA PHE A 90 -7.84 11.32 24.92
C PHE A 90 -8.06 10.14 23.96
N LYS A 91 -9.12 10.23 23.15
CA LYS A 91 -9.47 9.26 22.11
C LYS A 91 -8.73 9.53 20.78
N GLU A 92 -8.73 8.54 19.90
CA GLU A 92 -8.25 8.69 18.53
C GLU A 92 -9.19 9.63 17.75
N VAL A 93 -8.66 10.78 17.34
CA VAL A 93 -9.39 11.77 16.54
C VAL A 93 -9.35 11.37 15.09
N VAL A 94 -10.52 11.07 14.53
CA VAL A 94 -10.69 10.75 13.11
C VAL A 94 -10.90 12.04 12.34
N LEU A 95 -9.98 12.34 11.43
CA LEU A 95 -10.07 13.49 10.54
C LEU A 95 -10.95 13.17 9.33
N PRO A 96 -11.51 14.20 8.65
CA PRO A 96 -12.37 14.02 7.50
C PRO A 96 -11.73 13.11 6.43
N LEU A 97 -12.56 12.25 5.84
CA LEU A 97 -12.15 11.36 4.75
C LEU A 97 -11.80 12.19 3.51
N GLU A 98 -10.58 12.05 3.01
CA GLU A 98 -10.12 12.69 1.78
C GLU A 98 -10.21 11.70 0.62
N LEU A 99 -11.14 11.96 -0.31
CA LEU A 99 -11.25 11.21 -1.56
C LEU A 99 -10.14 11.67 -2.51
N ASN A 100 -9.27 10.74 -2.88
CA ASN A 100 -8.31 10.97 -3.95
C ASN A 100 -8.90 10.43 -5.25
N GLY A 101 -8.96 11.30 -6.26
CA GLY A 101 -9.43 10.93 -7.59
C GLY A 101 -8.62 9.77 -8.21
N VAL A 102 -9.13 9.26 -9.34
CA VAL A 102 -8.58 8.09 -10.06
C VAL A 102 -7.08 8.27 -10.30
N TRP A 103 -6.25 7.55 -9.54
CA TRP A 103 -4.80 7.59 -9.67
C TRP A 103 -4.34 6.41 -10.53
N ASN A 104 -3.93 6.70 -11.77
CA ASN A 104 -3.29 5.83 -12.79
C ASN A 104 -3.91 4.46 -13.11
N THR A 105 -4.88 3.96 -12.34
CA THR A 105 -5.51 2.65 -12.50
C THR A 105 -7.00 2.85 -12.74
N PRO A 106 -7.51 2.55 -13.96
CA PRO A 106 -8.92 2.68 -14.27
C PRO A 106 -9.77 1.83 -13.32
N GLY A 107 -10.83 2.42 -12.74
CA GLY A 107 -11.78 1.70 -11.89
C GLY A 107 -11.35 1.47 -10.43
N VAL A 108 -10.25 2.11 -9.97
CA VAL A 108 -9.86 2.10 -8.56
C VAL A 108 -10.10 3.47 -7.93
N GLU A 109 -10.90 3.50 -6.88
CA GLU A 109 -11.18 4.70 -6.07
C GLU A 109 -10.38 4.64 -4.77
N TYR A 110 -9.65 5.71 -4.44
CA TYR A 110 -8.81 5.80 -3.24
C TYR A 110 -9.42 6.79 -2.26
N ALA A 111 -9.51 6.40 -0.99
CA ALA A 111 -9.98 7.25 0.11
C ALA A 111 -8.99 7.20 1.27
N ARG A 112 -8.67 8.35 1.85
CA ARG A 112 -7.67 8.47 2.93
C ARG A 112 -8.35 8.94 4.19
N GLU A 113 -8.13 8.23 5.28
CA GLU A 113 -8.58 8.56 6.62
C GLU A 113 -7.34 8.78 7.47
N THR A 114 -7.23 9.96 8.09
CA THR A 114 -6.14 10.22 9.03
C THR A 114 -6.68 10.22 10.44
N ARG A 115 -5.90 9.63 11.34
CA ARG A 115 -6.22 9.49 12.75
C ARG A 115 -5.07 10.02 13.59
N LEU A 116 -5.40 10.84 14.59
CA LEU A 116 -4.45 11.43 15.51
C LEU A 116 -4.74 10.98 16.94
N SER A 117 -3.72 10.62 17.70
CA SER A 117 -3.85 10.23 19.11
C SER A 117 -2.57 10.54 19.89
N PHE A 118 -2.62 10.59 21.22
CA PHE A 118 -1.39 10.62 22.01
C PHE A 118 -0.70 9.23 22.02
N TYR A 119 0.61 9.23 22.17
CA TYR A 119 1.45 8.03 22.24
C TYR A 119 2.02 7.86 23.66
N PRO A 120 2.19 6.63 24.19
CA PRO A 120 1.98 5.32 23.58
C PRO A 120 0.55 4.78 23.69
N ASN A 121 -0.21 5.28 24.66
CA ASN A 121 -1.53 4.76 24.98
C ASN A 121 -2.60 5.70 24.43
N ILE A 122 -3.56 5.11 23.74
CA ILE A 122 -4.86 5.77 23.53
C ILE A 122 -5.47 5.86 24.91
N ASP A 123 -5.91 7.06 25.27
CA ASP A 123 -6.48 7.35 26.58
C ASP A 123 -5.51 7.08 27.76
N PRO A 124 -4.48 7.94 27.95
CA PRO A 124 -3.51 7.76 29.02
C PRO A 124 -4.11 8.06 30.40
N ASP A 125 -3.88 7.16 31.37
CA ASP A 125 -4.35 7.30 32.75
C ASP A 125 -3.62 8.48 33.45
N PRO A 126 -4.35 9.49 33.97
CA PRO A 126 -3.77 10.65 34.64
C PRO A 126 -3.08 10.33 35.97
N THR A 127 -3.30 9.14 36.53
CA THR A 127 -2.66 8.70 37.78
C THR A 127 -1.23 8.20 37.58
N VAL A 128 -0.79 8.00 36.34
CA VAL A 128 0.53 7.47 36.02
C VAL A 128 1.59 8.59 36.09
N PRO A 129 2.78 8.36 36.70
CA PRO A 129 3.82 9.38 36.81
C PRO A 129 4.29 9.96 35.47
N ASP A 130 4.20 9.17 34.41
CA ASP A 130 4.63 9.54 33.05
C ASP A 130 3.53 10.23 32.23
N TYR A 131 2.36 10.53 32.81
CA TYR A 131 1.20 11.09 32.08
C TYR A 131 1.55 12.33 31.25
N GLU A 132 2.27 13.29 31.83
CA GLU A 132 2.70 14.51 31.12
C GLU A 132 3.77 14.24 30.06
N LEU A 133 4.55 13.16 30.19
CA LEU A 133 5.51 12.73 29.15
C LEU A 133 4.79 12.04 27.99
N GLN A 134 3.72 11.28 28.27
CA GLN A 134 2.89 10.63 27.26
C GLN A 134 2.17 11.68 26.38
N LYS A 135 1.72 12.79 26.98
CA LYS A 135 1.11 13.92 26.25
C LYS A 135 2.06 14.69 25.31
N ARG A 136 3.37 14.46 25.39
CA ARG A 136 4.39 15.11 24.54
C ARG A 136 4.72 14.33 23.28
N ARG A 137 3.96 13.29 22.97
CA ARG A 137 4.10 12.50 21.74
C ARG A 137 2.74 12.28 21.12
N VAL A 138 2.63 12.55 19.82
CA VAL A 138 1.43 12.34 19.03
C VAL A 138 1.70 11.21 18.06
N ARG A 139 0.85 10.20 18.07
CA ARG A 139 0.79 9.15 17.06
C ARG A 139 -0.07 9.66 15.89
N ILE A 140 0.54 9.66 14.71
CA ILE A 140 -0.14 9.93 13.43
C ILE A 140 -0.36 8.59 12.75
N ARG A 141 -1.61 8.23 12.50
CA ARG A 141 -1.99 7.00 11.82
C ARG A 141 -2.78 7.36 10.57
N VAL A 142 -2.32 6.92 9.41
CA VAL A 142 -2.99 7.17 8.13
C VAL A 142 -3.44 5.83 7.57
N ILE A 143 -4.74 5.74 7.29
CA ILE A 143 -5.40 4.58 6.72
C ILE A 143 -5.85 4.96 5.31
N VAL A 144 -5.32 4.28 4.30
CA VAL A 144 -5.72 4.46 2.91
C VAL A 144 -6.57 3.28 2.49
N ARG A 145 -7.86 3.51 2.26
CA ARG A 145 -8.80 2.53 1.73
C ARG A 145 -8.87 2.68 0.21
N PHE A 146 -8.89 1.57 -0.50
CA PHE A 146 -9.07 1.59 -1.95
C PHE A 146 -10.03 0.49 -2.39
N ILE A 147 -10.93 0.86 -3.28
CA ILE A 147 -11.99 0.01 -3.80
C ILE A 147 -11.58 -0.43 -5.21
N GLU A 148 -11.30 -1.71 -5.39
CA GLU A 148 -11.03 -2.31 -6.69
C GLU A 148 -12.35 -2.78 -7.33
N LYS A 149 -12.88 -2.01 -8.29
CA LYS A 149 -14.02 -2.45 -9.12
C LYS A 149 -13.53 -3.42 -10.19
N VAL A 150 -13.53 -4.71 -9.87
CA VAL A 150 -13.21 -5.77 -10.84
C VAL A 150 -14.48 -6.12 -11.61
N MET A 151 -14.46 -5.99 -12.95
CA MET A 151 -15.61 -6.32 -13.80
C MET A 151 -16.18 -7.70 -13.44
N GLY A 152 -17.45 -7.71 -13.00
CA GLY A 152 -18.20 -8.94 -12.69
C GLY A 152 -17.98 -9.55 -11.31
N LYS A 153 -17.26 -8.89 -10.38
CA LYS A 153 -17.13 -9.32 -8.97
C LYS A 153 -17.53 -8.22 -8.00
N LYS A 154 -17.94 -8.63 -6.79
CA LYS A 154 -18.22 -7.73 -5.67
C LYS A 154 -16.98 -6.88 -5.39
N ASP A 155 -17.19 -5.58 -5.19
CA ASP A 155 -16.14 -4.61 -4.90
C ASP A 155 -15.22 -5.14 -3.78
N ASN A 156 -13.93 -5.25 -4.09
CA ASN A 156 -12.93 -5.63 -3.10
C ASN A 156 -12.39 -4.35 -2.45
N GLU A 157 -12.81 -4.08 -1.22
CA GLU A 157 -12.23 -3.06 -0.38
C GLU A 157 -10.94 -3.60 0.25
N LYS A 158 -9.84 -2.87 0.06
CA LYS A 158 -8.57 -3.13 0.74
C LYS A 158 -8.15 -1.88 1.49
N SER A 159 -7.42 -2.06 2.58
CA SER A 159 -6.87 -0.97 3.38
C SER A 159 -5.37 -1.14 3.57
N PHE A 160 -4.64 -0.04 3.39
CA PHE A 160 -3.25 0.11 3.76
C PHE A 160 -3.15 1.03 4.98
N GLU A 161 -2.29 0.69 5.94
CA GLU A 161 -2.09 1.48 7.15
C GLU A 161 -0.62 1.84 7.32
N LEU A 162 -0.37 3.10 7.63
CA LEU A 162 0.93 3.60 8.07
C LEU A 162 0.77 4.37 9.37
N ALA A 163 1.63 4.11 10.34
CA ALA A 163 1.67 4.85 11.59
C ALA A 163 3.08 5.38 11.87
N THR A 164 3.14 6.59 12.41
CA THR A 164 4.38 7.21 12.90
C THR A 164 4.13 7.94 14.21
N ILE A 165 5.21 8.30 14.89
CA ILE A 165 5.19 9.02 16.15
C ILE A 165 5.96 10.32 15.97
N LEU A 166 5.33 11.42 16.38
CA LEU A 166 5.94 12.74 16.44
C LEU A 166 6.10 13.14 17.90
N GLY A 167 7.32 13.48 18.31
CA GLY A 167 7.60 14.06 19.63
C GLY A 167 7.63 15.58 19.58
N ASP A 168 7.36 16.21 20.71
CA ASP A 168 7.58 17.65 20.91
C ASP A 168 9.07 17.99 20.70
N GLU A 169 9.34 19.00 19.86
CA GLU A 169 10.69 19.46 19.51
C GLU A 169 11.49 19.96 20.72
N THR A 170 10.80 20.42 21.77
CA THR A 170 11.43 20.87 23.02
C THR A 170 12.03 19.72 23.83
N LEU A 171 11.70 18.46 23.51
CA LEU A 171 12.35 17.27 24.09
C LEU A 171 13.66 16.91 23.38
N GLY A 172 13.92 17.46 22.19
CA GLY A 172 15.07 17.15 21.33
C GLY A 172 16.42 17.65 21.85
N ALA A 173 16.46 18.46 22.91
CA ALA A 173 17.70 18.83 23.58
C ALA A 173 18.22 17.74 24.55
N GLY A 174 17.48 16.64 24.78
CA GLY A 174 17.78 15.74 25.90
C GLY A 174 17.85 14.23 25.66
N LEU A 175 17.30 13.62 24.61
CA LEU A 175 17.00 12.17 24.67
C LEU A 175 16.88 11.54 23.25
N ASN A 176 17.68 10.60 22.73
CA ASN A 176 18.69 9.70 23.29
C ASN A 176 18.40 9.17 24.69
N ALA A 177 17.12 9.06 25.10
CA ALA A 177 16.76 8.30 26.29
C ALA A 177 16.85 6.82 25.94
N SER A 178 18.05 6.28 26.03
CA SER A 178 18.22 4.90 26.47
C SER A 178 17.28 4.64 27.64
N PHE A 179 16.34 3.72 27.44
CA PHE A 179 15.46 3.21 28.48
C PHE A 179 16.33 2.56 29.57
N PRO A 180 16.30 2.99 30.84
CA PRO A 180 16.64 2.06 31.89
C PRO A 180 15.45 1.09 31.98
N ALA A 181 15.69 -0.17 31.60
CA ALA A 181 14.82 -1.26 32.02
C ALA A 181 14.64 -1.10 33.53
N MET A 182 13.40 -0.92 34.00
CA MET A 182 13.12 -0.90 35.43
C MET A 182 13.55 -2.25 35.99
N LEU A 183 14.71 -2.24 36.65
CA LEU A 183 15.22 -3.37 37.39
C LEU A 183 14.29 -3.54 38.58
N ASN A 184 13.43 -4.54 38.48
CA ASN A 184 12.56 -5.01 39.53
C ASN A 184 13.40 -5.27 40.79
N LYS A 185 13.10 -4.61 41.93
CA LYS A 185 13.10 -5.18 43.32
C LYS A 185 13.11 -4.13 44.44
N PRO A 186 12.72 -4.50 45.70
CA PRO A 186 12.70 -5.83 46.34
C PRO A 186 11.39 -6.62 46.25
#